data_AF-A0A432SDG3-F1
#
_entry.id   AF-A0A432SDG3-F1
#
_cell.length_a   1.000
_cell.length_b   1.000
_cell.length_c   1.000
_cell.angle_alpha   90.00
_cell.angle_beta   90.00
_cell.angle_gamma   90.00
#
_symmetry.space_group_name_H-M   'P 1'
#
loop_
_entity.id
_entity.type
_entity.pdbx_description
1 polymer ?
#
loop_
_entity_poly.entity_id
_entity_poly.type
_entity_poly.pdbx_seq_one_letter_code
_entity_poly.pdbx_strand_id
1 'polypeptide(L)'
;LEYGGRDDWRLPNIEELMSLGNIELYSFRESGTYEKWEKWYDKWEKWYDKWKEWYDKNEHLKNGEYFIKQPLVNSLEDIEYSLFWSKTKNNSIPSLSWIVTFNSGNDSDSIQTRSYYVRCVTR
;
A
#
# COMPACT_ATOMS: atom_id res chain seq x y z
N LEU A 1 18.76 0.87 21.50
CA LEU A 1 18.96 -0.37 20.71
C LEU A 1 19.22 0.10 19.29
N GLU A 2 20.41 -0.13 18.76
CA GLU A 2 20.79 0.34 17.43
C GLU A 2 20.60 -0.78 16.41
N TYR A 3 19.77 -0.54 15.40
CA TYR A 3 19.58 -1.44 14.27
C TYR A 3 20.09 -0.75 13.01
N GLY A 4 20.95 -1.43 12.24
CA GLY A 4 21.53 -0.85 11.03
C GLY A 4 22.26 0.50 11.25
N GLY A 5 22.82 0.72 12.44
CA GLY A 5 23.51 1.96 12.80
C GLY A 5 22.60 3.14 13.16
N ARG A 6 21.31 2.89 13.43
CA ARG A 6 20.33 3.90 13.84
C ARG A 6 19.47 3.40 15.00
N ASP A 7 19.00 4.31 15.84
CA ASP A 7 18.12 4.05 17.00
C ASP A 7 16.75 4.75 16.90
N ASP A 8 16.48 5.43 15.79
CA ASP A 8 15.31 6.28 15.55
C ASP A 8 14.20 5.60 14.73
N TRP A 9 14.19 4.26 14.73
CA TRP A 9 13.23 3.45 14.00
C TRP A 9 11.80 3.64 14.52
N ARG A 10 10.85 3.75 13.59
CA ARG A 10 9.42 3.87 13.88
C ARG A 10 8.55 3.22 12.81
N LEU A 11 7.27 3.05 13.14
CA LEU A 11 6.25 2.75 12.15
C LEU A 11 6.08 3.92 11.16
N PRO A 12 5.93 3.66 9.85
CA PRO A 12 5.59 4.66 8.85
C PRO A 12 4.12 5.09 8.99
N ASN A 13 3.81 6.32 8.57
CA ASN A 13 2.43 6.69 8.28
C ASN A 13 1.98 6.05 6.95
N ILE A 14 0.68 6.15 6.66
CA ILE A 14 0.11 5.58 5.43
C ILE A 14 0.77 6.18 4.18
N GLU A 15 1.13 7.46 4.23
CA GLU A 15 1.67 8.16 3.07
C GLU A 15 3.09 7.69 2.71
N GLU A 16 3.93 7.56 3.73
CA GLU A 16 5.27 6.99 3.64
C GLU A 16 5.20 5.56 3.12
N LEU A 17 4.29 4.75 3.67
CA LEU A 17 4.13 3.36 3.27
C LEU A 17 3.66 3.26 1.80
N MET A 18 2.68 4.05 1.39
CA MET A 18 2.18 4.10 0.00
C MET A 18 3.25 4.58 -0.99
N SER A 19 4.07 5.57 -0.61
CA SER A 19 5.17 6.04 -1.45
C SER A 19 6.21 4.95 -1.76
N LEU A 20 6.43 4.00 -0.82
CA LEU A 20 7.35 2.88 -1.04
C LEU A 20 6.84 1.92 -2.13
N GLY A 21 5.52 1.83 -2.28
CA GLY A 21 4.87 1.04 -3.30
C GLY A 21 4.63 1.79 -4.61
N ASN A 22 5.05 3.06 -4.73
CA ASN A 22 4.60 3.98 -5.78
C ASN A 22 3.06 4.03 -5.92
N ILE A 23 2.37 3.91 -4.79
CA ILE A 23 0.91 3.92 -4.73
C ILE A 23 0.49 5.38 -4.51
N GLU A 24 -0.29 5.94 -5.44
CA GLU A 24 -0.85 7.29 -5.25
C GLU A 24 -1.93 7.23 -4.16
N LEU A 25 -1.69 7.92 -3.04
CA LEU A 25 -2.70 8.09 -1.98
C LEU A 25 -3.89 8.83 -2.56
N TYR A 26 -5.08 8.33 -2.27
CA TYR A 26 -6.26 9.10 -2.58
C TYR A 26 -6.40 10.23 -1.57
N SER A 27 -6.78 11.38 -2.08
CA SER A 27 -7.37 12.43 -1.25
C SER A 27 -8.80 12.07 -0.81
N PHE A 28 -9.05 10.86 -0.30
CA PHE A 28 -10.30 10.59 0.42
C PHE A 28 -10.41 11.47 1.67
N ARG A 29 -9.27 11.98 2.16
CA ARG A 29 -9.19 12.85 3.32
C ARG A 29 -9.80 14.24 3.11
N GLU A 30 -10.06 14.65 1.87
CA GLU A 30 -10.70 15.93 1.55
C GLU A 30 -11.93 15.77 0.64
N SER A 31 -13.10 15.74 1.29
CA SER A 31 -14.45 15.90 0.76
C SER A 31 -15.22 14.63 0.37
N GLY A 32 -16.19 14.29 1.22
CA GLY A 32 -17.26 13.34 0.95
C GLY A 32 -18.28 13.86 -0.07
N THR A 33 -17.87 14.12 -1.31
CA THR A 33 -18.79 14.35 -2.43
C THR A 33 -18.62 13.28 -3.50
N TYR A 34 -19.75 12.81 -4.03
CA TYR A 34 -19.83 11.73 -5.01
C TYR A 34 -19.14 12.06 -6.34
N GLU A 35 -19.18 13.33 -6.75
CA GLU A 35 -18.56 13.84 -8.00
C GLU A 35 -17.03 13.66 -8.04
N LYS A 36 -16.36 13.71 -6.87
CA LYS A 36 -14.92 13.46 -6.80
C LYS A 36 -14.57 11.98 -6.83
N TRP A 37 -15.45 11.13 -6.31
CA TRP A 37 -15.34 9.67 -6.41
C TRP A 37 -15.43 9.20 -7.86
N GLU A 38 -16.36 9.72 -8.65
CA GLU A 38 -16.50 9.36 -10.08
C GLU A 38 -15.27 9.76 -10.90
N LYS A 39 -14.77 11.00 -10.73
CA LYS A 39 -13.53 11.45 -11.39
C LYS A 39 -12.31 10.61 -11.02
N TRP A 40 -12.26 10.16 -9.76
CA TRP A 40 -11.22 9.26 -9.30
C TRP A 40 -11.40 7.85 -9.91
N TYR A 41 -12.61 7.32 -9.90
CA TYR A 41 -12.93 6.01 -10.47
C TYR A 41 -12.54 5.98 -11.95
N ASP A 42 -12.84 7.04 -12.71
CA ASP A 42 -12.40 7.21 -14.10
C ASP A 42 -10.86 7.20 -14.24
N LYS A 43 -10.12 7.81 -13.30
CA LYS A 43 -8.65 7.83 -13.32
C LYS A 43 -8.08 6.46 -13.00
N TRP A 44 -8.65 5.77 -12.02
CA TRP A 44 -8.25 4.43 -11.63
C TRP A 44 -8.61 3.40 -12.66
N GLU A 45 -9.79 3.48 -13.27
CA GLU A 45 -10.21 2.60 -14.36
C GLU A 45 -9.25 2.74 -15.53
N LYS A 46 -8.88 3.97 -15.91
CA LYS A 46 -7.83 4.21 -16.93
C LYS A 46 -6.45 3.67 -16.53
N TRP A 47 -6.07 3.82 -15.26
CA TRP A 47 -4.81 3.27 -14.76
C TRP A 47 -4.83 1.74 -14.77
N TYR A 48 -5.93 1.14 -14.31
CA TYR A 48 -6.16 -0.29 -14.24
C TYR A 48 -6.22 -0.90 -15.63
N ASP A 49 -6.88 -0.25 -16.59
CA ASP A 49 -6.90 -0.68 -17.99
C ASP A 49 -5.51 -0.65 -18.61
N LYS A 50 -4.75 0.42 -18.39
CA LYS A 50 -3.35 0.52 -18.85
C LYS A 50 -2.47 -0.54 -18.17
N TRP A 51 -2.69 -0.78 -16.88
CA TRP A 51 -2.01 -1.82 -16.13
C TRP A 51 -2.36 -3.21 -16.67
N LYS A 52 -3.64 -3.48 -16.93
CA LYS A 52 -4.16 -4.75 -17.43
C LYS A 52 -3.65 -5.02 -18.84
N GLU A 53 -3.63 -4.01 -19.70
CA GLU A 53 -3.05 -4.11 -21.03
C GLU A 53 -1.55 -4.41 -20.97
N TRP A 54 -0.79 -3.75 -20.08
CA TRP A 54 0.60 -4.10 -19.85
C TRP A 54 0.74 -5.53 -19.30
N TYR A 55 -0.09 -5.93 -18.34
CA TYR A 55 -0.04 -7.23 -17.69
C TYR A 55 -0.30 -8.37 -18.68
N ASP A 56 -1.31 -8.19 -19.53
CA ASP A 56 -1.67 -9.15 -20.57
C ASP A 56 -0.55 -9.31 -21.62
N LYS A 57 0.18 -8.22 -21.92
CA LYS A 57 1.34 -8.23 -22.84
C LYS A 57 2.61 -8.82 -22.23
N ASN A 58 2.74 -8.84 -20.92
CA ASN A 58 3.94 -9.32 -20.22
C ASN A 58 3.71 -10.71 -19.63
N GLU A 59 3.31 -11.64 -20.49
CA GLU A 59 2.93 -13.02 -20.14
C GLU A 59 4.00 -13.82 -19.39
N HIS A 60 5.28 -13.50 -19.65
CA HIS A 60 6.43 -14.10 -18.96
C HIS A 60 6.61 -13.61 -17.50
N LEU A 61 5.92 -12.54 -17.09
CA LEU A 61 5.93 -11.99 -15.74
C LEU A 61 4.67 -12.38 -14.93
N LYS A 62 3.75 -13.17 -15.52
CA LYS A 62 2.50 -13.64 -14.89
C LYS A 62 2.72 -14.62 -13.72
N ASN A 63 3.96 -14.89 -13.32
CA ASN A 63 4.32 -15.73 -12.17
C ASN A 63 4.22 -14.99 -10.82
N GLY A 64 3.44 -13.92 -10.72
CA GLY A 64 3.19 -13.21 -9.47
C GLY A 64 4.12 -12.03 -9.16
N GLU A 65 4.79 -11.46 -10.17
CA GLU A 65 5.65 -10.29 -9.97
C GLU A 65 4.84 -8.99 -10.08
N TYR A 66 4.49 -8.43 -8.92
CA TYR A 66 3.79 -7.16 -8.81
C TYR A 66 4.74 -5.96 -8.86
N PHE A 67 4.22 -4.83 -9.32
CA PHE A 67 4.92 -3.58 -9.69
C PHE A 67 5.43 -2.71 -8.53
N ILE A 68 5.95 -3.33 -7.49
CA ILE A 68 6.82 -2.63 -6.55
C ILE A 68 8.24 -2.96 -6.94
N LYS A 69 9.17 -2.03 -6.72
CA LYS A 69 10.60 -2.24 -6.96
C LYS A 69 10.95 -3.70 -6.61
N GLN A 70 11.19 -4.52 -7.64
CA GLN A 70 11.54 -5.95 -7.55
C GLN A 70 12.44 -6.32 -6.35
N PRO A 71 13.43 -5.51 -5.91
CA PRO A 71 14.21 -5.81 -4.71
C PRO A 71 13.43 -5.99 -3.40
N LEU A 72 12.19 -5.48 -3.27
CA LEU A 72 11.41 -5.67 -2.04
C LEU A 72 10.61 -6.98 -2.03
N VAL A 73 10.08 -7.34 -3.19
CA VAL A 73 9.18 -8.47 -3.40
C VAL A 73 9.97 -9.78 -3.38
N ASN A 74 11.17 -9.81 -3.95
CA ASN A 74 11.99 -11.04 -4.05
C ASN A 74 12.55 -11.55 -2.70
N SER A 75 12.36 -10.82 -1.60
CA SER A 75 12.84 -11.22 -0.26
C SER A 75 11.77 -11.90 0.61
N LEU A 76 10.53 -11.97 0.14
CA LEU A 76 9.39 -12.50 0.87
C LEU A 76 8.79 -13.61 0.01
N GLU A 77 9.11 -14.87 0.30
CA GLU A 77 8.71 -16.01 -0.56
C GLU A 77 7.19 -16.33 -0.51
N ASP A 78 6.41 -15.70 0.39
CA ASP A 78 4.96 -15.94 0.57
C ASP A 78 4.14 -14.62 0.63
N ILE A 79 3.79 -14.03 -0.53
CA ILE A 79 3.15 -12.70 -0.67
C ILE A 79 1.71 -12.79 -1.20
N GLU A 80 0.95 -13.81 -0.84
CA GLU A 80 -0.51 -13.71 -0.99
C GLU A 80 -0.98 -12.68 0.04
N TYR A 81 -0.98 -11.40 -0.35
CA TYR A 81 -1.44 -10.25 0.43
C TYR A 81 -0.58 -9.88 1.65
N SER A 82 0.72 -9.62 1.47
CA SER A 82 1.53 -8.96 2.49
C SER A 82 0.98 -7.55 2.77
N LEU A 83 0.06 -7.49 3.73
CA LEU A 83 -0.51 -6.28 4.27
C LEU A 83 0.45 -5.75 5.33
N PHE A 84 0.73 -4.45 5.28
CA PHE A 84 1.65 -3.77 6.16
C PHE A 84 0.92 -2.77 7.03
N TRP A 85 1.14 -2.83 8.34
CA TRP A 85 0.63 -1.86 9.28
C TRP A 85 1.23 -0.47 9.05
N SER A 86 0.36 0.54 9.13
CA SER A 86 0.70 1.96 9.26
C SER A 86 0.41 2.46 10.68
N LYS A 87 1.13 3.49 11.13
CA LYS A 87 0.79 4.21 12.37
C LYS A 87 -0.47 5.09 12.24
N THR A 88 -0.99 5.28 11.02
CA THR A 88 -2.17 6.11 10.76
C THR A 88 -3.43 5.41 11.28
N LYS A 89 -4.21 6.09 12.12
CA LYS A 89 -5.52 5.63 12.58
C LYS A 89 -6.62 5.97 11.58
N ASN A 90 -7.67 5.17 11.54
CA ASN A 90 -8.89 5.54 10.82
C ASN A 90 -9.59 6.68 11.60
N ASN A 91 -9.89 7.78 10.92
CA ASN A 91 -10.47 8.97 11.57
C ASN A 91 -11.93 8.78 11.97
N SER A 92 -12.65 7.88 11.29
CA SER A 92 -14.06 7.58 11.54
C SER A 92 -14.24 6.52 12.63
N ILE A 93 -13.33 5.54 12.69
CA ILE A 93 -13.41 4.40 13.61
C ILE A 93 -12.06 4.22 14.33
N PRO A 94 -11.90 4.73 15.57
CA PRO A 94 -10.62 4.74 16.29
C PRO A 94 -10.02 3.35 16.60
N SER A 95 -10.84 2.30 16.59
CA SER A 95 -10.39 0.91 16.79
C SER A 95 -9.68 0.33 15.56
N LEU A 96 -9.71 1.04 14.42
CA LEU A 96 -9.09 0.61 13.17
C LEU A 96 -7.80 1.37 12.90
N SER A 97 -6.88 0.73 12.18
CA SER A 97 -5.65 1.35 11.68
C SER A 97 -5.49 1.00 10.21
N TRP A 98 -4.81 1.87 9.48
CA TRP A 98 -4.61 1.65 8.05
C TRP A 98 -3.57 0.56 7.80
N ILE A 99 -3.84 -0.24 6.78
CA ILE A 99 -2.94 -1.22 6.21
C ILE A 99 -2.75 -0.95 4.72
N VAL A 100 -1.56 -1.26 4.21
CA VAL A 100 -1.23 -1.12 2.79
C VAL A 100 -0.81 -2.48 2.26
N THR A 101 -1.39 -2.90 1.15
CA THR A 101 -0.93 -4.04 0.37
C THR A 101 -0.11 -3.53 -0.78
N PHE A 102 1.15 -3.96 -0.76
CA PHE A 102 2.13 -3.64 -1.77
C PHE A 102 1.83 -4.33 -3.09
N ASN A 103 1.51 -5.62 -3.02
CA ASN A 103 1.21 -6.45 -4.17
C ASN A 103 0.08 -5.84 -5.06
N SER A 104 -1.04 -5.46 -4.45
CA SER A 104 -2.20 -4.95 -5.20
C SER A 104 -2.30 -3.43 -5.26
N GLY A 105 -1.30 -2.71 -4.73
CA GLY A 105 -1.28 -1.25 -4.73
C GLY A 105 -2.50 -0.63 -4.05
N ASN A 106 -3.01 -1.26 -2.98
CA ASN A 106 -4.26 -0.87 -2.34
C ASN A 106 -4.05 -0.60 -0.85
N ASP A 107 -4.92 0.21 -0.27
CA ASP A 107 -5.02 0.46 1.16
C ASP A 107 -6.37 0.01 1.71
N SER A 108 -6.39 -0.30 3.00
CA SER A 108 -7.60 -0.68 3.72
C SER A 108 -7.45 -0.34 5.19
N ASP A 109 -8.49 -0.55 5.97
CA ASP A 109 -8.46 -0.47 7.41
C ASP A 109 -8.65 -1.84 8.04
N SER A 110 -8.11 -2.01 9.24
CA SER A 110 -8.24 -3.27 9.96
C SER A 110 -8.19 -3.09 11.46
N ILE A 111 -8.81 -4.03 12.18
CA ILE A 111 -8.80 -4.07 13.64
C ILE A 111 -7.39 -4.31 14.16
N GLN A 112 -7.01 -3.56 15.19
CA GLN A 112 -5.64 -3.54 15.70
C GLN A 112 -5.18 -4.86 16.36
N THR A 113 -6.09 -5.82 16.54
CA THR A 113 -5.79 -7.15 17.06
C THR A 113 -5.33 -8.14 15.98
N ARG A 114 -5.42 -7.78 14.69
CA ARG A 114 -4.96 -8.64 13.60
C ARG A 114 -3.45 -8.56 13.41
N SER A 115 -2.89 -9.66 12.92
CA SER A 115 -1.47 -9.78 12.61
C SER A 115 -1.23 -9.45 11.15
N TYR A 116 -0.36 -8.47 10.91
CA TYR A 116 0.11 -8.03 9.60
C TYR A 116 1.59 -7.69 9.69
N TYR A 117 2.26 -7.56 8.55
CA TYR A 117 3.67 -7.20 8.51
C TYR A 117 3.88 -5.77 9.00
N VAL A 118 5.08 -5.51 9.50
CA VAL A 118 5.53 -4.18 9.87
C VAL A 118 6.79 -3.89 9.09
N ARG A 119 6.85 -2.69 8.52
CA ARG A 119 8.08 -2.15 7.98
C ARG A 119 8.46 -0.92 8.78
N CYS A 120 9.66 -0.89 9.34
CA CYS A 120 10.13 0.29 10.07
C CYS A 120 10.80 1.27 9.10
N VAL A 121 10.63 2.56 9.40
CA VAL A 121 11.33 3.67 8.74
C VAL A 121 12.07 4.49 9.79
N THR A 122 13.10 5.22 9.38
CA THR A 122 13.86 6.12 10.25
C THR A 122 13.23 7.51 10.22
N ARG A 123 13.63 8.41 11.12
CA ARG A 123 13.36 9.83 10.95
C ARG A 123 14.33 10.47 9.97
#